data_AF-A0A3B0UPF4-F1
#
_entry.id   AF-A0A3B0UPF4-F1
#
_cell.length_a   1.000
_cell.length_b   1.000
_cell.length_c   1.000
_cell.angle_alpha   90.00
_cell.angle_beta   90.00
_cell.angle_gamma   90.00
#
_symmetry.space_group_name_H-M   'P 1'
#
loop_
_entity.id
_entity.type
_entity.pdbx_description
1 polymer ?
#
loop_
_entity_poly.entity_id
_entity_poly.type
_entity_poly.pdbx_seq_one_letter_code
_entity_poly.pdbx_strand_id
1 'polypeptide(L)'
;ETQGMVLEATAQDAWVFDGNHHSTFEARVARADHVIFLDLPTWLRMWRVGARIWKYRGRTRPYMAPDCPERFDPYFMFYWVGGYYWRMRPKDLALMQSLPPHVTGVHLKSRRAVAGYVNGLQKEKGTKE
;
A
#
# COMPACT_ATOMS: atom_id res chain seq x y z
N GLU A 1 -0.78 -7.07 -12.69
CA GLU A 1 -0.56 -8.34 -11.99
C GLU A 1 -1.62 -9.32 -12.46
N THR A 2 -1.23 -10.54 -12.82
CA THR A 2 -2.19 -11.61 -13.17
C THR A 2 -2.31 -12.58 -12.00
N GLN A 3 -3.39 -13.35 -11.98
CA GLN A 3 -3.61 -14.37 -10.95
C GLN A 3 -2.50 -15.44 -10.94
N GLY A 4 -1.93 -15.79 -12.09
CA GLY A 4 -0.80 -16.72 -12.18
C GLY A 4 0.45 -16.20 -11.45
N MET A 5 0.82 -14.93 -11.67
CA MET A 5 1.96 -14.30 -10.99
C MET A 5 1.78 -14.26 -9.46
N VAL A 6 0.55 -14.04 -9.00
CA VAL A 6 0.21 -14.03 -7.57
C VAL A 6 0.42 -15.41 -6.96
N LEU A 7 -0.09 -16.46 -7.61
CA LEU A 7 0.01 -17.82 -7.10
C LEU A 7 1.47 -18.27 -7.04
N GLU A 8 2.27 -17.94 -8.06
CA GLU A 8 3.70 -18.24 -8.08
C GLU A 8 4.45 -17.52 -6.96
N ALA A 9 4.23 -16.22 -6.78
CA ALA A 9 4.91 -15.46 -5.73
C ALA A 9 4.47 -15.85 -4.31
N THR A 10 3.18 -16.13 -4.10
CA THR A 10 2.67 -16.56 -2.79
C THR A 10 3.08 -18.00 -2.42
N ALA A 11 3.56 -18.80 -3.37
CA ALA A 11 4.11 -20.13 -3.12
C ALA A 11 5.47 -20.10 -2.41
N GLN A 12 6.18 -18.97 -2.43
CA GLN A 12 7.45 -18.79 -1.72
C GLN A 12 7.24 -18.72 -0.20
N ASP A 13 8.30 -19.01 0.56
CA ASP A 13 8.28 -19.01 2.03
C ASP A 13 8.05 -17.62 2.64
N ALA A 14 8.53 -16.56 1.97
CA ALA A 14 8.38 -15.19 2.41
C ALA A 14 8.17 -14.26 1.22
N TRP A 15 7.18 -13.38 1.31
CA TRP A 15 6.83 -12.45 0.26
C TRP A 15 6.18 -11.19 0.82
N VAL A 16 6.20 -10.11 0.03
CA VAL A 16 5.48 -8.86 0.33
C VAL A 16 4.83 -8.38 -0.96
N PHE A 17 3.52 -8.16 -0.93
CA PHE A 17 2.82 -7.43 -1.97
C PHE A 17 2.55 -6.00 -1.50
N ASP A 18 2.96 -5.03 -2.31
CA ASP A 18 2.55 -3.63 -2.18
C ASP A 18 1.58 -3.30 -3.30
N GLY A 19 0.41 -2.78 -2.94
CA GLY A 19 -0.63 -2.37 -3.89
C GLY A 19 -2.01 -2.97 -3.63
N ASN A 20 -3.01 -2.23 -4.11
CA ASN A 20 -4.42 -2.44 -3.77
C ASN A 20 -5.18 -3.10 -4.93
N HIS A 21 -4.62 -4.13 -5.56
CA HIS A 21 -5.31 -4.82 -6.65
C HIS A 21 -6.39 -5.76 -6.10
N HIS A 22 -7.65 -5.32 -6.16
CA HIS A 22 -8.76 -6.03 -5.52
C HIS A 22 -9.05 -7.41 -6.15
N SER A 23 -8.86 -7.56 -7.47
CA SER A 23 -9.13 -8.82 -8.19
C SER A 23 -8.22 -9.97 -7.77
N THR A 24 -7.04 -9.68 -7.22
CA THR A 24 -6.09 -10.69 -6.74
C THR A 24 -6.04 -10.76 -5.21
N PHE A 25 -6.86 -9.97 -4.51
CA PHE A 25 -6.80 -9.86 -3.06
C PHE A 25 -7.07 -11.18 -2.36
N GLU A 26 -8.11 -11.91 -2.78
CA GLU A 26 -8.50 -13.19 -2.18
C GLU A 26 -7.37 -14.23 -2.24
N ALA A 27 -6.75 -14.38 -3.41
CA ALA A 27 -5.62 -15.29 -3.61
C ALA A 27 -4.41 -14.92 -2.74
N ARG A 28 -4.17 -13.62 -2.52
CA ARG A 28 -3.09 -13.16 -1.63
C ARG A 28 -3.41 -13.42 -0.17
N VAL A 29 -4.62 -13.08 0.27
CA VAL A 29 -5.05 -13.21 1.66
C VAL A 29 -5.10 -14.66 2.12
N ALA A 30 -5.41 -15.61 1.23
CA ALA A 30 -5.47 -17.04 1.56
C ALA A 30 -4.15 -17.61 2.10
N ARG A 31 -3.01 -16.97 1.82
CA ARG A 31 -1.67 -17.38 2.28
C ARG A 31 -0.94 -16.27 3.05
N ALA A 32 -1.61 -15.17 3.36
CA ALA A 32 -0.99 -14.04 4.05
C ALA A 32 -1.00 -14.26 5.57
N ASP A 33 0.09 -13.95 6.24
CA ASP A 33 0.08 -13.85 7.71
C ASP A 33 -0.42 -12.47 8.18
N HIS A 34 -0.14 -11.44 7.38
CA HIS A 34 -0.43 -10.05 7.71
C HIS A 34 -1.03 -9.29 6.55
N VAL A 35 -2.03 -8.46 6.84
CA VAL A 35 -2.54 -7.42 5.94
C VAL A 35 -2.44 -6.08 6.63
N ILE A 36 -1.61 -5.19 6.09
CA ILE A 36 -1.38 -3.86 6.63
C ILE A 36 -2.09 -2.83 5.75
N PHE A 37 -3.10 -2.18 6.32
CA PHE A 37 -3.85 -1.13 5.64
C PHE A 37 -3.42 0.27 6.10
N LEU A 38 -2.83 1.05 5.18
CA LEU A 38 -2.41 2.43 5.39
C LEU A 38 -3.53 3.43 5.02
N ASP A 39 -4.45 3.65 5.95
CA ASP A 39 -5.60 4.57 5.80
C ASP A 39 -5.24 6.01 6.20
N LEU A 40 -4.27 6.59 5.50
CA LEU A 40 -3.79 7.95 5.79
C LEU A 40 -4.72 9.03 5.24
N PRO A 41 -4.82 10.20 5.90
CA PRO A 41 -5.73 11.25 5.48
C PRO A 41 -5.41 11.76 4.07
N THR A 42 -6.46 12.06 3.30
CA THR A 42 -6.37 12.43 1.88
C THR A 42 -5.44 13.61 1.63
N TRP A 43 -5.53 14.67 2.45
CA TRP A 43 -4.67 15.85 2.30
C TRP A 43 -3.18 15.50 2.37
N LEU A 44 -2.78 14.54 3.21
CA LEU A 44 -1.39 14.12 3.35
C LEU A 44 -0.93 13.36 2.11
N ARG A 45 -1.80 12.51 1.55
CA ARG A 45 -1.52 11.77 0.31
C ARG A 45 -1.39 12.71 -0.88
N MET A 46 -2.31 13.66 -1.01
CA MET A 46 -2.28 14.72 -2.03
C MET A 46 -1.00 15.55 -1.93
N TRP A 47 -0.65 16.02 -0.73
CA TRP A 47 0.59 16.77 -0.48
C TRP A 47 1.83 15.98 -0.89
N ARG A 48 1.94 14.71 -0.49
CA ARG A 48 3.10 13.85 -0.82
C ARG A 48 3.23 13.60 -2.33
N VAL A 49 2.10 13.33 -3.00
CA VAL A 49 2.09 13.15 -4.46
C VAL A 49 2.48 14.46 -5.14
N GLY A 50 1.92 15.60 -4.72
CA GLY A 50 2.27 16.92 -5.26
C GLY A 50 3.75 17.27 -5.07
N ALA A 51 4.28 17.07 -3.86
CA ALA A 51 5.70 17.30 -3.56
C ALA A 51 6.61 16.39 -4.39
N ARG A 52 6.21 15.13 -4.62
CA ARG A 52 6.95 14.21 -5.51
C ARG A 52 6.94 14.71 -6.94
N ILE A 53 5.77 15.10 -7.46
CA ILE A 53 5.64 15.63 -8.83
C ILE A 53 6.50 16.87 -9.00
N TRP A 54 6.48 17.79 -8.03
CA TRP A 54 7.33 18.98 -8.06
C TRP A 54 8.83 18.63 -8.08
N LYS A 55 9.28 17.73 -7.19
CA LYS A 55 10.68 17.34 -7.07
C LYS A 55 11.23 16.66 -8.34
N TYR A 56 10.43 15.84 -9.01
CA TYR A 56 10.86 15.04 -10.16
C TYR A 56 10.26 15.53 -11.49
N ARG A 57 9.71 16.74 -11.54
CA ARG A 57 9.07 17.28 -12.74
C ARG A 57 10.03 17.22 -13.93
N GLY A 58 9.63 16.50 -14.98
CA GLY A 58 10.44 16.32 -16.19
C GLY A 58 11.66 15.40 -16.02
N ARG A 59 11.76 14.66 -14.91
CA ARG A 59 12.83 13.69 -14.64
C ARG A 59 12.24 12.32 -14.32
N THR A 60 12.93 11.27 -14.72
CA THR A 60 12.61 9.91 -14.31
C THR A 60 13.06 9.69 -12.87
N ARG A 61 12.22 9.04 -12.06
CA ARG A 61 12.54 8.72 -10.67
C ARG A 61 13.59 7.59 -10.63
N PRO A 62 14.47 7.54 -9.61
CA PRO A 62 15.55 6.54 -9.51
C PRO A 62 15.11 5.06 -9.54
N TYR A 63 13.84 4.78 -9.27
CA TYR A 63 13.26 3.43 -9.20
C TYR A 63 12.15 3.18 -10.22
N MET A 64 11.97 4.11 -11.17
CA MET A 64 11.04 3.92 -12.28
C MET A 64 11.79 3.45 -13.52
N ALA A 65 11.05 2.82 -14.44
CA ALA A 65 11.57 2.47 -15.75
C ALA A 65 12.16 3.71 -16.47
N PRO A 66 13.20 3.52 -17.29
CA PRO A 66 13.75 4.59 -18.13
C PRO A 66 12.65 5.30 -18.94
N ASP A 67 12.87 6.56 -19.25
CA ASP A 67 11.96 7.38 -20.08
C ASP A 67 10.52 7.51 -19.58
N CYS A 68 10.33 7.39 -18.26
CA CYS A 68 9.08 7.71 -17.58
C CYS A 68 9.22 9.03 -16.78
N PRO A 69 9.19 10.21 -17.44
CA PRO A 69 9.28 11.48 -16.72
C PRO A 69 8.03 11.71 -15.88
N GLU A 70 8.22 12.17 -14.65
CA GLU A 70 7.09 12.52 -13.80
C GLU A 70 6.39 13.77 -14.36
N ARG A 71 5.06 13.66 -14.54
CA ARG A 71 4.18 14.71 -15.06
C ARG A 71 3.03 14.95 -14.09
N PHE A 72 2.55 16.19 -14.07
CA PHE A 72 1.30 16.50 -13.37
C PHE A 72 0.12 16.06 -14.24
N ASP A 73 -0.71 15.18 -13.68
CA ASP A 73 -1.98 14.79 -14.26
C ASP A 73 -3.09 15.17 -13.26
N PRO A 74 -3.92 16.19 -13.56
CA PRO A 74 -5.03 16.59 -12.71
C PRO A 74 -6.04 15.46 -12.49
N TYR A 75 -6.28 14.63 -13.50
CA TYR A 75 -7.19 13.49 -13.38
C TYR A 75 -6.62 12.48 -12.39
N PHE A 76 -5.35 12.11 -12.51
CA PHE A 76 -4.66 11.28 -11.51
C PHE A 76 -4.76 11.88 -10.10
N MET A 77 -4.44 13.16 -9.94
CA MET A 77 -4.42 13.81 -8.64
C MET A 77 -5.81 13.82 -7.98
N PHE A 78 -6.83 14.34 -8.66
CA PHE A 78 -8.13 14.56 -8.02
C PHE A 78 -9.03 13.33 -8.08
N TYR A 79 -9.09 12.65 -9.23
CA TYR A 79 -9.94 11.47 -9.38
C TYR A 79 -9.36 10.28 -8.61
N TRP A 80 -8.07 9.97 -8.80
CA TRP A 80 -7.46 8.80 -8.16
C TRP A 80 -7.04 9.04 -6.71
N VAL A 81 -6.15 10.01 -6.46
CA VAL A 81 -5.62 10.24 -5.09
C VAL A 81 -6.70 10.83 -4.18
N GLY A 82 -7.38 11.88 -4.63
CA GLY A 82 -8.48 12.52 -3.90
C GLY A 82 -9.69 11.60 -3.76
N GLY A 83 -10.17 11.06 -4.88
CA GLY A 83 -11.37 10.22 -4.94
C GLY A 83 -11.22 8.85 -4.26
N TYR A 84 -10.01 8.41 -3.90
CA TYR A 84 -9.80 7.17 -3.14
C TYR A 84 -10.68 7.08 -1.89
N TYR A 85 -10.81 8.18 -1.14
CA TYR A 85 -11.55 8.21 0.13
C TYR A 85 -13.01 7.77 -0.04
N TRP A 86 -13.63 8.14 -1.16
CA TRP A 86 -15.02 7.83 -1.44
C TRP A 86 -15.19 6.50 -2.18
N ARG A 87 -14.25 6.15 -3.05
CA ARG A 87 -14.42 5.03 -4.00
C ARG A 87 -13.80 3.73 -3.53
N MET A 88 -12.61 3.79 -2.95
CA MET A 88 -11.79 2.61 -2.66
C MET A 88 -11.71 2.32 -1.17
N ARG A 89 -11.61 3.35 -0.33
CA ARG A 89 -11.57 3.20 1.13
C ARG A 89 -12.72 2.35 1.70
N PRO A 90 -14.00 2.49 1.27
CA PRO A 90 -15.06 1.62 1.77
C PRO A 90 -14.84 0.14 1.42
N LYS A 91 -14.27 -0.14 0.23
CA LYS A 91 -13.94 -1.50 -0.20
C LYS A 91 -12.79 -2.07 0.63
N ASP A 92 -11.74 -1.28 0.85
CA ASP A 92 -10.60 -1.70 1.67
C ASP A 92 -11.03 -1.95 3.12
N LEU A 93 -11.94 -1.14 3.67
CA LEU A 93 -12.53 -1.37 4.99
C LEU A 93 -13.34 -2.67 5.05
N ALA A 94 -14.14 -2.96 4.02
CA ALA A 94 -14.89 -4.21 3.95
C ALA A 94 -13.95 -5.42 3.89
N LEU A 95 -12.87 -5.33 3.10
CA LEU A 95 -11.85 -6.38 3.03
C LEU A 95 -11.16 -6.61 4.38
N MET A 96 -10.84 -5.53 5.12
CA MET A 96 -10.27 -5.63 6.46
C MET A 96 -11.22 -6.30 7.46
N GLN A 97 -12.53 -6.16 7.28
CA GLN A 97 -13.54 -6.81 8.12
C GLN A 97 -13.73 -8.29 7.76
N SER A 98 -13.44 -8.68 6.51
CA SER A 98 -13.59 -10.04 6.00
C SER A 98 -12.30 -10.84 6.00
N LEU A 99 -11.28 -10.42 6.77
CA LEU A 99 -10.01 -11.15 6.84
C LEU A 99 -10.22 -12.53 7.47
N PRO A 100 -9.60 -13.59 6.93
CA PRO A 100 -9.62 -14.89 7.56
C PRO A 100 -9.00 -14.87 8.97
N PRO A 101 -9.42 -15.75 9.89
CA PRO A 101 -8.94 -15.74 11.27
C PRO A 101 -7.43 -15.92 11.46
N HIS A 102 -6.75 -16.55 10.49
CA HIS A 102 -5.30 -16.73 10.53
C HIS A 102 -4.51 -15.47 10.14
N VAL A 103 -5.19 -14.48 9.53
CA VAL A 103 -4.55 -13.26 9.03
C VAL A 103 -4.63 -12.16 10.07
N THR A 104 -3.48 -11.62 10.46
CA THR A 104 -3.42 -10.45 11.32
C THR A 104 -3.66 -9.17 10.51
N GLY A 105 -4.82 -8.54 10.73
CA GLY A 105 -5.15 -7.24 10.14
C GLY A 105 -4.59 -6.06 10.95
N VAL A 106 -3.82 -5.18 10.31
CA VAL A 106 -3.24 -3.97 10.92
C VAL A 106 -3.76 -2.72 10.22
N HIS A 107 -4.53 -1.88 10.91
CA HIS A 107 -5.13 -0.66 10.34
C HIS A 107 -4.46 0.61 10.86
N LEU A 108 -3.70 1.30 10.01
CA LEU A 108 -2.87 2.45 10.40
C LEU A 108 -3.42 3.75 9.79
N LYS A 109 -4.00 4.59 10.66
CA LYS A 109 -4.71 5.82 10.24
C LYS A 109 -3.87 7.10 10.29
N SER A 110 -2.64 7.05 10.81
CA SER A 110 -1.81 8.25 11.00
C SER A 110 -0.32 7.94 10.91
N ARG A 111 0.50 8.98 10.65
CA ARG A 111 1.97 8.86 10.68
C ARG A 111 2.49 8.37 12.03
N ARG A 112 1.84 8.78 13.13
CA ARG A 112 2.18 8.33 14.49
C ARG A 112 1.90 6.84 14.65
N ALA A 113 0.77 6.36 14.17
CA ALA A 113 0.44 4.93 14.20
C ALA A 113 1.43 4.11 13.37
N VAL A 114 1.78 4.58 12.18
CA VAL A 114 2.81 3.94 11.34
C VAL A 114 4.16 3.89 12.04
N ALA A 115 4.64 5.01 12.57
CA ALA A 115 5.90 5.05 13.31
C ALA A 115 5.89 4.14 14.54
N GLY A 116 4.79 4.14 15.31
CA GLY A 116 4.62 3.27 16.46
C GLY A 116 4.70 1.79 16.10
N TYR A 117 4.03 1.39 15.00
CA TYR A 117 4.05 0.02 14.50
C TYR A 117 5.46 -0.41 14.07
N VAL A 118 6.14 0.41 13.26
CA VAL A 118 7.51 0.12 12.79
C VAL A 118 8.50 0.02 13.97
N ASN A 119 8.42 0.95 14.92
CA ASN A 119 9.29 0.92 16.11
C ASN A 119 9.02 -0.31 16.98
N GLY A 120 7.77 -0.78 17.05
CA GLY A 120 7.42 -2.03 17.74
C GLY A 120 8.12 -3.24 17.12
N LEU A 121 8.06 -3.36 15.79
CA LEU A 121 8.72 -4.45 15.05
C LEU A 121 10.24 -4.47 15.26
N GLN A 122 10.88 -3.30 15.34
CA GLN A 122 12.32 -3.19 15.59
C GLN A 122 12.71 -3.65 16.99
N LYS A 123 11.89 -3.34 18.00
CA LYS A 123 12.12 -3.79 19.38
C LYS A 123 12.00 -5.30 19.53
N GLU A 124 11.01 -5.91 18.87
CA GLU A 124 10.83 -7.37 18.87
C GLU A 124 12.02 -8.09 18.21
N LYS A 125 12.60 -7.53 17.15
CA LYS A 125 13.83 -8.06 16.55
C LYS A 125 15.03 -7.96 17.49
N GLY A 126 15.26 -6.79 18.09
CA GLY A 126 16.39 -6.58 19.01
C GLY A 126 16.28 -7.25 20.38
N THR A 127 15.15 -7.90 20.69
CA THR A 127 14.97 -8.71 21.92
C THR A 127 15.16 -10.20 21.65
N LYS A 128 15.18 -10.61 20.38
CA LYS A 128 15.38 -12.00 19.93
C LYS A 128 16.81 -12.28 19.44
N GLU A 129 17.66 -11.26 19.42
CA GLU A 129 19.12 -11.34 19.23
C GLU A 129 19.82 -11.24 20.60
#